data_AF-H2Z0N0-F1
#
_entry.id   AF-H2Z0N0-F1
#
_cell.length_a   1.000
_cell.length_b   1.000
_cell.length_c   1.000
_cell.angle_alpha   90.00
_cell.angle_beta   90.00
_cell.angle_gamma   90.00
#
_symmetry.space_group_name_H-M   'P 1'
#
loop_
_entity.id
_entity.type
_entity.pdbx_description
1 polymer ?
#
loop_
_entity_poly.entity_id
_entity_poly.type
_entity_poly.pdbx_seq_one_letter_code
_entity_poly.pdbx_strand_id
1 'polypeptide(L)'
;MKYYTRAASLGFAQAMFNVATVMDKHRDINVSTVEVYLPLACPVNHQDDAVICLYKMCTELPTRESLLPCHIALAKARLSKFWKITPAYIKTVGVLFTLIMLTILYMITHRNNSSDTEIPA
;
A
#
# COMPACT_ATOMS: atom_id res chain seq x y z
N MET A 1 9.17 -18.82 -8.95
CA MET A 1 8.18 -18.00 -9.70
C MET A 1 7.24 -18.83 -10.57
N LYS A 2 7.76 -19.70 -11.44
CA LYS A 2 6.98 -20.57 -12.36
C LYS A 2 5.80 -21.33 -11.71
N TYR A 3 6.00 -21.92 -10.53
CA TYR A 3 4.92 -22.66 -9.85
C TYR A 3 3.85 -21.74 -9.26
N TYR A 4 4.24 -20.60 -8.68
CA TYR A 4 3.29 -19.62 -8.16
C TYR A 4 2.50 -18.96 -9.28
N THR A 5 3.13 -18.63 -10.42
CA THR A 5 2.41 -18.07 -11.57
C THR A 5 1.44 -19.07 -12.17
N ARG A 6 1.81 -20.36 -12.24
CA ARG A 6 0.89 -21.43 -12.66
C ARG A 6 -0.26 -21.64 -11.68
N ALA A 7 -0.02 -21.59 -10.38
CA ALA A 7 -1.10 -21.66 -9.39
C ALA A 7 -2.00 -20.41 -9.45
N ALA A 8 -1.43 -19.23 -9.64
CA ALA A 8 -2.19 -18.00 -9.82
C ALA A 8 -3.09 -18.08 -11.07
N SER A 9 -2.62 -18.68 -12.17
CA SER A 9 -3.44 -18.89 -13.37
C SER A 9 -4.60 -19.86 -13.17
N LEU A 10 -4.55 -20.69 -12.13
CA LEU A 10 -5.63 -21.59 -11.73
C LEU A 10 -6.62 -20.95 -10.75
N GLY A 11 -6.48 -19.65 -10.45
CA GLY A 11 -7.39 -18.94 -9.56
C GLY A 11 -7.05 -19.04 -8.07
N PHE A 12 -5.84 -19.48 -7.71
CA PHE A 12 -5.42 -19.47 -6.31
C PHE A 12 -5.03 -18.07 -5.85
N ALA A 13 -5.88 -17.43 -5.05
CA ALA A 13 -5.68 -16.08 -4.51
C ALA A 13 -4.33 -15.92 -3.77
N GLN A 14 -3.97 -16.90 -2.92
CA GLN A 14 -2.68 -16.90 -2.22
C GLN A 14 -1.48 -16.93 -3.19
N ALA A 15 -1.61 -17.63 -4.32
CA ALA A 15 -0.56 -17.66 -5.33
C ALA A 15 -0.46 -16.31 -6.05
N MET A 16 -1.59 -15.67 -6.38
CA MET A 16 -1.60 -14.31 -6.93
C MET A 16 -0.92 -13.30 -6.00
N PHE A 17 -1.23 -13.37 -4.70
CA PHE A 17 -0.58 -12.56 -3.67
C PHE A 17 0.94 -12.78 -3.62
N ASN A 18 1.38 -14.03 -3.65
CA ASN A 18 2.81 -14.35 -3.63
C ASN A 18 3.53 -13.87 -4.89
N VAL A 19 2.90 -14.01 -6.07
CA VAL A 19 3.42 -13.48 -7.33
C VAL A 19 3.57 -11.96 -7.24
N ALA A 20 2.54 -11.25 -6.80
CA ALA A 20 2.56 -9.80 -6.63
C ALA A 20 3.64 -9.36 -5.64
N THR A 21 3.78 -10.06 -4.51
CA THR A 21 4.77 -9.74 -3.47
C THR A 21 6.19 -9.89 -3.97
N VAL A 22 6.46 -10.96 -4.73
CA VAL A 22 7.78 -11.17 -5.33
C VAL A 22 8.07 -10.09 -6.36
N MET A 23 7.12 -9.73 -7.22
CA MET A 23 7.28 -8.65 -8.21
C MET A 23 7.43 -7.26 -7.57
N ASP A 24 6.80 -7.00 -6.42
CA ASP A 24 6.93 -5.73 -5.68
C ASP A 24 8.33 -5.59 -5.05
N LYS A 25 8.87 -6.69 -4.51
CA LYS A 25 10.20 -6.72 -3.88
C LYS A 25 11.35 -6.79 -4.90
N HIS A 26 11.16 -7.54 -5.98
CA HIS A 26 12.19 -7.84 -6.98
C HIS A 26 11.85 -7.17 -8.30
N ARG A 27 12.40 -5.97 -8.50
CA ARG A 27 12.21 -5.16 -9.71
C ARG A 27 12.94 -5.68 -10.95
N ASP A 28 13.81 -6.66 -10.77
CA ASP A 28 14.53 -7.38 -11.81
C ASP A 28 13.64 -8.39 -12.56
N ILE A 29 12.51 -8.79 -11.98
CA ILE A 29 11.58 -9.73 -12.60
C ILE A 29 10.72 -9.00 -13.63
N ASN A 30 10.95 -9.33 -14.90
CA ASN A 30 10.20 -8.74 -16.01
C ASN A 30 8.73 -9.21 -16.00
N VAL A 31 7.81 -8.25 -16.16
CA VAL A 31 6.37 -8.48 -16.26
C VAL A 31 6.04 -9.48 -17.36
N SER A 32 6.73 -9.40 -18.49
CA SER A 32 6.52 -10.29 -19.64
C SER A 32 6.66 -11.78 -19.30
N THR A 33 7.55 -12.11 -18.36
CA THR A 33 7.75 -13.51 -17.95
C THR A 33 6.58 -14.04 -17.13
N VAL A 34 5.88 -13.15 -16.43
CA VAL A 34 4.68 -13.49 -15.64
C VAL A 34 3.45 -13.56 -16.54
N GLU A 35 3.31 -12.63 -17.48
CA GLU A 35 2.19 -12.59 -18.46
C GLU A 35 2.10 -13.85 -19.31
N VAL A 36 3.23 -14.48 -19.67
CA VAL A 36 3.25 -15.75 -20.41
C VAL A 36 2.43 -16.84 -19.73
N TYR A 37 2.39 -16.85 -18.39
CA TYR A 37 1.70 -17.88 -17.62
C TYR A 37 0.40 -17.40 -16.99
N LEU A 38 0.26 -16.08 -16.80
CA LEU A 38 -0.86 -15.46 -16.12
C LEU A 38 -1.29 -14.21 -16.90
N PRO A 39 -2.30 -14.32 -17.78
CA PRO A 39 -2.79 -13.16 -18.53
C PRO A 39 -3.40 -12.16 -17.54
N LEU A 40 -2.85 -10.94 -17.52
CA LEU A 40 -3.33 -9.84 -16.69
C LEU A 40 -4.50 -9.15 -17.42
N ALA A 41 -5.61 -8.95 -16.71
CA ALA A 41 -6.80 -8.31 -17.28
C ALA A 41 -6.75 -6.77 -17.28
N CYS A 42 -5.63 -6.18 -16.82
CA CYS A 42 -5.46 -4.73 -16.72
C CYS A 42 -4.40 -4.25 -17.72
N PRO A 43 -4.47 -3.00 -18.21
CA PRO A 43 -3.38 -2.41 -18.97
C PRO A 43 -2.14 -2.25 -18.08
N VAL A 44 -1.02 -2.85 -18.50
CA VAL A 44 0.24 -2.82 -17.77
C VAL A 44 1.25 -1.96 -18.52
N ASN A 45 1.49 -0.75 -18.03
CA ASN A 45 2.50 0.15 -18.60
C ASN A 45 3.81 0.11 -17.79
N HIS A 46 3.69 -0.01 -16.47
CA HIS A 46 4.82 -0.11 -15.54
C HIS A 46 4.67 -1.34 -14.63
N GLN A 47 5.78 -1.82 -14.08
CA GLN A 47 5.78 -2.95 -13.15
C GLN A 47 4.87 -2.72 -11.92
N ASP A 48 4.80 -1.48 -11.42
CA ASP A 48 3.89 -1.11 -10.34
C ASP A 48 2.40 -1.38 -10.72
N ASP A 49 2.04 -1.23 -12.00
CA ASP A 49 0.69 -1.51 -12.49
C ASP A 49 0.39 -3.02 -12.52
N ALA A 50 1.39 -3.81 -12.90
CA ALA A 50 1.30 -5.28 -12.87
C ALA A 50 1.04 -5.79 -11.45
N VAL A 51 1.80 -5.27 -10.48
CA VAL A 51 1.67 -5.60 -9.05
C VAL A 51 0.28 -5.21 -8.53
N ILE A 52 -0.18 -4.00 -8.84
CA ILE A 52 -1.51 -3.53 -8.45
C ILE A 52 -2.61 -4.41 -9.07
N CYS A 53 -2.46 -4.80 -10.35
CA CYS A 53 -3.43 -5.66 -11.02
C CYS A 53 -3.49 -7.04 -10.37
N LEU A 54 -2.36 -7.64 -10.02
CA LEU A 54 -2.31 -8.94 -9.33
C LEU A 54 -2.97 -8.89 -7.95
N TYR A 55 -2.70 -7.85 -7.16
CA TYR A 55 -3.38 -7.69 -5.87
C TYR A 55 -4.89 -7.47 -6.04
N LYS A 56 -5.31 -6.76 -7.09
CA LYS A 56 -6.74 -6.59 -7.42
C LYS A 56 -7.38 -7.93 -7.80
N MET A 57 -6.74 -8.73 -8.65
CA MET A 57 -7.22 -10.07 -8.99
C MET A 57 -7.33 -10.97 -7.75
N CYS A 58 -6.39 -10.88 -6.82
CA CYS A 58 -6.50 -11.60 -5.54
C CYS A 58 -7.75 -11.20 -4.74
N THR A 59 -8.14 -9.92 -4.73
CA THR A 59 -9.30 -9.45 -3.97
C THR A 59 -10.64 -9.82 -4.59
N GLU A 60 -10.69 -10.10 -5.89
CA GLU A 60 -11.94 -10.40 -6.62
C GLU A 60 -12.34 -11.88 -6.52
N LEU A 61 -11.48 -12.74 -5.97
CA LEU A 61 -11.77 -14.15 -5.77
C LEU A 61 -12.61 -14.39 -4.50
N PRO A 62 -13.61 -15.29 -4.53
CA PRO A 62 -14.53 -15.55 -3.41
C PRO A 62 -13.89 -16.30 -2.23
N THR A 63 -12.58 -16.57 -2.25
CA THR A 63 -11.89 -17.31 -1.20
C THR A 63 -11.68 -16.45 0.04
N ARG A 64 -12.47 -16.71 1.11
CA ARG A 64 -12.51 -15.91 2.35
C ARG A 64 -11.17 -15.75 3.09
N GLU A 65 -10.24 -16.69 2.98
CA GLU A 65 -9.02 -16.70 3.81
C GLU A 65 -7.94 -15.69 3.39
N SER A 66 -7.94 -15.25 2.13
CA SER A 66 -6.90 -14.37 1.56
C SER A 66 -7.38 -12.94 1.27
N LEU A 67 -8.65 -12.64 1.59
CA LEU A 67 -9.26 -11.35 1.28
C LEU A 67 -8.53 -10.18 1.98
N LEU A 68 -8.32 -10.32 3.29
CA LEU A 68 -7.77 -9.26 4.13
C LEU A 68 -6.32 -8.87 3.77
N PRO A 69 -5.36 -9.81 3.64
CA PRO A 69 -3.99 -9.46 3.22
C PRO A 69 -3.93 -8.87 1.81
N CYS A 70 -4.79 -9.33 0.88
CA CYS A 70 -4.82 -8.80 -0.48
C CYS A 70 -5.36 -7.36 -0.54
N HIS A 71 -6.38 -7.02 0.23
CA HIS A 71 -6.86 -5.64 0.32
C HIS A 71 -5.82 -4.68 0.93
N ILE A 72 -5.14 -5.09 2.01
CA ILE A 72 -4.10 -4.28 2.64
C ILE A 72 -2.93 -4.06 1.68
N ALA A 73 -2.48 -5.11 1.00
CA ALA A 73 -1.38 -5.01 0.04
C ALA A 73 -1.76 -4.16 -1.19
N LEU A 74 -3.00 -4.27 -1.68
CA LEU A 74 -3.52 -3.41 -2.74
C LEU A 74 -3.52 -1.93 -2.32
N ALA A 75 -4.00 -1.64 -1.11
CA ALA A 75 -4.00 -0.28 -0.57
C ALA A 75 -2.58 0.28 -0.46
N LYS A 76 -1.64 -0.51 0.08
CA LYS A 76 -0.22 -0.16 0.18
C LYS A 76 0.39 0.12 -1.20
N ALA A 77 0.16 -0.74 -2.19
CA ALA A 77 0.71 -0.59 -3.52
C ALA A 77 0.21 0.69 -4.21
N ARG A 78 -1.10 0.98 -4.09
CA ARG A 78 -1.70 2.23 -4.61
C ARG A 78 -1.15 3.46 -3.89
N LEU A 79 -1.01 3.41 -2.57
CA LEU A 79 -0.45 4.50 -1.78
C LEU A 79 1.01 4.76 -2.16
N SER A 80 1.81 3.71 -2.34
CA SER A 80 3.20 3.81 -2.80
C SER A 80 3.29 4.48 -4.17
N LYS A 81 2.45 4.06 -5.13
CA LYS A 81 2.37 4.68 -6.45
C LYS A 81 1.98 6.15 -6.35
N PHE A 82 0.95 6.48 -5.57
CA PHE A 82 0.51 7.85 -5.33
C PHE A 82 1.65 8.70 -4.72
N TRP A 83 2.37 8.16 -3.74
CA TRP A 83 3.50 8.83 -3.10
C TRP A 83 4.67 9.10 -4.06
N LYS A 84 4.92 8.22 -5.03
CA LYS A 84 5.95 8.44 -6.07
C LYS A 84 5.54 9.56 -7.04
N ILE A 85 4.26 9.62 -7.41
CA ILE A 85 3.72 10.65 -8.31
C ILE A 85 3.61 12.01 -7.61
N THR A 86 3.40 12.00 -6.29
CA THR A 86 3.22 13.22 -5.50
C THR A 86 4.46 14.11 -5.57
N PRO A 87 4.35 15.37 -6.04
CA PRO A 87 5.47 16.29 -6.13
C PRO A 87 6.05 16.64 -4.74
N ALA A 88 7.34 16.95 -4.70
CA ALA A 88 8.09 17.13 -3.46
C ALA A 88 7.50 18.21 -2.53
N TYR A 89 6.94 19.28 -3.08
CA TYR A 89 6.36 20.37 -2.28
C TYR A 89 5.13 19.95 -1.46
N ILE A 90 4.32 18.99 -1.94
CA ILE A 90 3.15 18.50 -1.18
C ILE A 90 3.64 17.71 0.04
N LYS A 91 4.75 16.99 -0.10
CA LYS A 91 5.37 16.24 1.01
C LYS A 91 5.88 17.21 2.08
N THR A 92 6.54 18.30 1.69
CA THR A 92 7.07 19.29 2.65
C THR A 92 5.95 20.07 3.34
N VAL A 93 4.91 20.48 2.61
CA VAL A 93 3.73 21.15 3.19
C VAL A 93 3.01 20.22 4.17
N GLY A 94 2.86 18.94 3.84
CA GLY A 94 2.25 17.95 4.73
C GLY A 94 3.01 17.79 6.05
N VAL A 95 4.34 17.66 6.00
CA VAL A 95 5.18 17.58 7.21
C VAL A 95 5.07 18.85 8.03
N LEU A 96 5.16 20.03 7.40
CA LEU A 96 5.03 21.31 8.10
C LEU A 96 3.68 21.43 8.81
N PHE A 97 2.58 21.07 8.13
CA PHE A 97 1.24 21.08 8.72
C PHE A 97 1.14 20.15 9.94
N THR A 98 1.68 18.93 9.87
CA THR A 98 1.68 18.02 11.01
C THR A 98 2.47 18.56 12.22
N LEU A 99 3.61 19.21 11.97
CA LEU A 99 4.38 19.88 13.03
C LEU A 99 3.59 21.02 13.66
N ILE A 100 2.93 21.85 12.86
CA ILE A 100 2.07 22.95 13.34
C ILE A 100 0.91 22.41 14.18
N MET A 101 0.25 21.34 13.74
CA MET A 101 -0.85 20.74 14.52
C MET A 101 -0.36 20.16 15.84
N LEU A 102 0.81 19.52 15.86
CA LEU A 102 1.45 19.02 17.09
C LEU A 102 1.81 20.15 18.06
N THR A 103 2.34 21.27 17.57
CA THR A 103 2.65 22.42 18.45
C THR A 103 1.40 23.07 19.01
N ILE A 104 0.34 23.19 18.21
CA ILE A 104 -0.97 23.70 18.69
C ILE A 104 -1.53 22.78 19.78
N LEU A 105 -1.55 21.46 19.54
CA LEU A 105 -1.99 20.47 20.53
C LEU A 105 -1.18 20.56 21.83
N TYR A 106 0.15 20.64 21.72
CA TYR A 106 1.03 20.80 22.86
C TYR A 106 0.69 22.05 23.68
N MET A 107 0.49 23.20 23.02
CA MET A 107 0.14 24.46 23.70
C MET A 107 -1.21 24.39 24.41
N ILE A 108 -2.21 23.74 23.81
CA ILE A 108 -3.53 23.54 24.43
C ILE A 108 -3.41 22.64 25.66
N THR A 109 -2.73 21.49 25.54
CA THR A 109 -2.56 20.54 26.66
C THR A 109 -1.76 21.15 27.80
N HIS A 110 -0.66 21.85 27.49
CA HIS A 110 0.16 22.51 28.52
C HIS A 110 -0.62 23.61 29.24
N ARG A 111 -1.40 24.43 28.52
CA ARG A 111 -2.21 25.50 29.12
C ARG A 111 -3.28 24.95 30.06
N ASN A 112 -3.92 23.84 29.71
CA ASN A 112 -4.89 23.19 30.59
C ASN A 112 -4.20 22.66 31.87
N ASN A 113 -3.07 21.95 31.75
CA ASN A 113 -2.33 21.46 32.92
C ASN A 113 -1.84 22.58 33.85
N SER A 114 -1.40 23.72 33.31
CA SER A 114 -0.98 24.86 34.14
C SER A 114 -2.15 25.55 34.85
N SER A 115 -3.37 25.42 34.34
CA SER A 115 -4.56 26.03 34.94
C SER A 115 -5.07 25.22 36.15
N ASP A 116 -4.76 23.93 36.22
CA ASP A 116 -5.16 23.04 37.32
C ASP A 116 -4.22 23.09 38.54
N THR A 117 -3.13 23.87 38.49
CA THR A 117 -2.11 23.94 39.58
C THR A 117 -2.29 25.11 40.54
N GLU A 118 -3.38 25.89 40.45
CA GLU A 118 -3.74 26.88 41.47
C GLU A 118 -4.68 26.24 42.51
N ILE A 119 -4.11 25.52 43.49
CA ILE A 119 -4.81 25.19 44.74
C ILE A 119 -4.56 26.35 45.70
N PRO A 120 -5.56 27.21 46.00
CA PRO A 120 -5.41 28.23 47.02
C PRO A 120 -5.36 27.58 48.41
N ALA A 121 -4.38 28.03 49.21
CA ALA A 121 -4.22 27.74 50.63
C ALA A 121 -5.27 28.45 51.49
#